data_AF-A0A1D7YA90-F1
#
_entry.id   AF-A0A1D7YA90-F1
#
_cell.length_a   1.000
_cell.length_b   1.000
_cell.length_c   1.000
_cell.angle_alpha   90.00
_cell.angle_beta   90.00
_cell.angle_gamma   90.00
#
_symmetry.space_group_name_H-M   'P 1'
#
loop_
_entity.id
_entity.type
_entity.pdbx_description
1 polymer ?
#
loop_
_entity_poly.entity_id
_entity_poly.type
_entity_poly.pdbx_seq_one_letter_code
_entity_poly.pdbx_strand_id
1 'polypeptide(L)'
;MATIQETTRPPRCLDDVPGWFPVLDQLLFDWFLNRQEATRIRGDLLEVGVYMGKSAIFTGRHRQPDEKYTVCDLFEGDAPDDANRAESTKSYSALTRRVFEENYLSFHDELPRVLQGPSSLVPSEVEPRSCRFVHIDASHLYEHVHGDIGAAHDLLLPGGIVVLDDFRSEHTPGVSIATWEAVLNRGLRPICLSTQKLYGTWGDPEPVQEELLAMVRERSDCHLSVQEAAGHRIIRLKSKGMRAAEFPPSKHAEAAREPVAEAPAPVQAPAPAPAPAPAPARSAPRRSSSRARRIAVDLLPPVVTRAIRKARAARR
;
A
#
# COMPACT_ATOMS: atom_id res chain seq x y z
N MET A 1 10.96 7.46 -3.18
CA MET A 1 11.46 7.25 -1.81
C MET A 1 10.35 6.58 -1.03
N ALA A 2 10.54 5.33 -0.60
CA ALA A 2 9.59 4.67 0.30
C ALA A 2 9.46 5.51 1.57
N THR A 3 8.23 5.95 1.88
CA THR A 3 7.96 6.70 3.10
C THR A 3 7.95 5.70 4.24
N ILE A 4 8.75 5.91 5.29
CA ILE A 4 8.72 5.08 6.50
C ILE A 4 7.31 5.20 7.08
N GLN A 5 6.57 4.10 7.10
CA GLN A 5 5.24 4.03 7.71
C GLN A 5 5.40 3.80 9.22
N GLU A 6 4.80 4.67 10.04
CA GLU A 6 4.72 4.43 11.48
C GLU A 6 3.92 3.15 11.75
N THR A 7 4.42 2.30 12.66
CA THR A 7 3.79 1.01 12.94
C THR A 7 3.04 1.07 14.27
N THR A 8 1.72 1.00 14.23
CA THR A 8 0.88 0.80 15.43
C THR A 8 0.80 -0.71 15.68
N ARG A 9 1.28 -1.18 16.83
CA ARG A 9 1.27 -2.61 17.18
C ARG A 9 0.68 -2.85 18.57
N PRO A 10 -0.31 -3.76 18.72
CA PRO A 10 -1.01 -4.45 17.63
C PRO A 10 -1.91 -3.49 16.83
N PRO A 11 -2.17 -3.75 15.54
CA PRO A 11 -3.03 -2.89 14.71
C PRO A 11 -4.47 -2.91 15.23
N ARG A 12 -5.16 -1.77 15.23
CA ARG A 12 -6.57 -1.64 15.67
C ARG A 12 -7.55 -1.58 14.51
N CYS A 13 -7.11 -1.02 13.39
CA CYS A 13 -7.83 -1.01 12.12
C CYS A 13 -6.87 -1.34 10.97
N LEU A 14 -7.41 -1.60 9.77
CA LEU A 14 -6.59 -1.95 8.61
C LEU A 14 -5.55 -0.87 8.25
N ASP A 15 -5.85 0.40 8.54
CA ASP A 15 -4.93 1.50 8.27
C ASP A 15 -3.71 1.54 9.20
N ASP A 16 -3.78 0.88 10.36
CA ASP A 16 -2.64 0.70 11.25
C ASP A 16 -1.62 -0.32 10.68
N VAL A 17 -2.01 -1.16 9.71
CA VAL A 17 -1.13 -2.15 9.07
C VAL A 17 -0.34 -1.49 7.94
N PRO A 18 1.01 -1.53 7.98
CA PRO A 18 1.84 -1.01 6.89
C PRO A 18 1.60 -1.75 5.56
N GLY A 19 1.58 -1.01 4.46
CA GLY A 19 1.42 -1.52 3.10
C GLY A 19 0.82 -0.49 2.13
N TRP A 20 0.92 -0.76 0.83
CA TRP A 20 0.39 0.07 -0.26
C TRP A 20 -0.89 -0.51 -0.83
N PHE A 21 -2.00 -0.29 -0.13
CA PHE A 21 -3.32 -0.77 -0.56
C PHE A 21 -4.34 0.37 -0.62
N PRO A 22 -4.33 1.19 -1.70
CA PRO A 22 -5.18 2.37 -1.83
C PRO A 22 -6.68 2.04 -1.80
N VAL A 23 -7.50 3.02 -1.40
CA VAL A 23 -8.95 2.87 -1.25
C VAL A 23 -9.69 2.42 -2.53
N LEU A 24 -9.16 2.77 -3.71
CA LEU A 24 -9.72 2.30 -4.97
C LEU A 24 -9.48 0.80 -5.15
N ASP A 25 -8.30 0.31 -4.79
CA ASP A 25 -7.96 -1.11 -4.92
C ASP A 25 -8.65 -1.95 -3.85
N GLN A 26 -8.87 -1.42 -2.65
CA GLN A 26 -9.76 -2.03 -1.65
C GLN A 26 -11.17 -2.25 -2.22
N LEU A 27 -11.75 -1.23 -2.87
CA LEU A 27 -13.06 -1.36 -3.53
C LEU A 27 -13.04 -2.38 -4.66
N LEU A 28 -11.98 -2.40 -5.48
CA LEU A 28 -11.90 -3.32 -6.61
C LEU A 28 -11.74 -4.77 -6.14
N PHE A 29 -10.88 -5.04 -5.16
CA PHE A 29 -10.73 -6.37 -4.57
C PHE A 29 -12.07 -6.86 -4.01
N ASP A 30 -12.73 -6.06 -3.19
CA ASP A 30 -14.02 -6.40 -2.61
C ASP A 30 -15.08 -6.66 -3.69
N TRP A 31 -15.15 -5.80 -4.71
CA TRP A 31 -16.11 -5.95 -5.80
C TRP A 31 -15.86 -7.23 -6.62
N PHE A 32 -14.61 -7.51 -7.01
CA PHE A 32 -14.28 -8.71 -7.78
C PHE A 32 -14.55 -9.99 -6.97
N LEU A 33 -14.14 -10.04 -5.69
CA LEU A 33 -14.30 -11.20 -4.84
C LEU A 33 -15.79 -11.44 -4.49
N ASN A 34 -16.54 -10.39 -4.13
CA ASN A 34 -17.99 -10.49 -3.89
C ASN A 34 -18.74 -10.91 -5.16
N ARG A 35 -18.34 -10.41 -6.33
CA ARG A 35 -18.94 -10.84 -7.61
C ARG A 35 -18.72 -12.33 -7.85
N GLN A 36 -17.51 -12.84 -7.62
CA GLN A 36 -17.22 -14.27 -7.73
C GLN A 36 -18.07 -15.09 -6.76
N GLU A 37 -18.20 -14.64 -5.50
CA GLU A 37 -19.03 -15.29 -4.49
C GLU A 37 -20.51 -15.31 -4.88
N ALA A 38 -21.06 -14.17 -5.32
CA ALA A 38 -22.45 -14.03 -5.75
C ALA A 38 -22.77 -14.87 -7.00
N THR A 39 -21.80 -15.03 -7.91
CA THR A 39 -21.90 -15.87 -9.11
C THR A 39 -21.50 -17.33 -8.85
N ARG A 40 -21.22 -17.70 -7.59
CA ARG A 40 -20.82 -19.04 -7.15
C ARG A 40 -19.56 -19.57 -7.83
N ILE A 41 -18.67 -18.68 -8.27
CA ILE A 41 -17.31 -19.04 -8.66
C ILE A 41 -16.55 -19.34 -7.36
N ARG A 42 -16.09 -20.59 -7.23
CA ARG A 42 -15.35 -21.08 -6.07
C ARG A 42 -13.95 -21.47 -6.51
N GLY A 43 -12.99 -21.28 -5.62
CA GLY A 43 -11.59 -21.61 -5.88
C GLY A 43 -10.67 -20.97 -4.86
N ASP A 44 -9.43 -21.42 -4.85
CA ASP A 44 -8.42 -20.94 -3.94
C ASP A 44 -8.07 -19.47 -4.20
N LEU A 45 -7.51 -18.82 -3.19
CA LEU A 45 -6.94 -17.50 -3.26
C LEU A 45 -5.41 -17.61 -3.19
N LEU A 46 -4.71 -16.79 -3.95
CA LEU A 46 -3.25 -16.71 -3.93
C LEU A 46 -2.79 -15.26 -3.92
N GLU A 47 -1.82 -14.96 -3.07
CA GLU A 47 -1.10 -13.68 -3.07
C GLU A 47 0.41 -13.92 -3.05
N VAL A 48 1.13 -13.29 -3.97
CA VAL A 48 2.58 -13.38 -4.13
C VAL A 48 3.15 -12.00 -3.88
N GLY A 49 3.88 -11.84 -2.77
CA GLY A 49 4.25 -10.56 -2.17
C GLY A 49 3.14 -10.07 -1.24
N VAL A 50 3.35 -10.18 0.07
CA VAL A 50 2.35 -9.77 1.09
C VAL A 50 2.85 -8.69 2.03
N TYR A 51 4.18 -8.50 2.13
CA TYR A 51 4.78 -7.55 3.05
C TYR A 51 4.23 -7.76 4.49
N MET A 52 3.76 -6.70 5.15
CA MET A 52 3.17 -6.76 6.49
C MET A 52 1.68 -7.14 6.50
N GLY A 53 1.12 -7.54 5.35
CA GLY A 53 -0.16 -8.23 5.23
C GLY A 53 -1.39 -7.37 4.99
N LYS A 54 -1.27 -6.08 4.64
CA LYS A 54 -2.45 -5.19 4.51
C LYS A 54 -3.46 -5.70 3.48
N SER A 55 -3.03 -6.00 2.25
CA SER A 55 -3.86 -6.61 1.20
C SER A 55 -4.28 -8.03 1.58
N ALA A 56 -3.36 -8.81 2.17
CA ALA A 56 -3.67 -10.19 2.54
C ALA A 56 -4.75 -10.32 3.62
N ILE A 57 -4.73 -9.45 4.64
CA ILE A 57 -5.78 -9.33 5.65
C ILE A 57 -7.13 -9.04 4.99
N PHE A 58 -7.13 -8.18 3.97
CA PHE A 58 -8.35 -7.82 3.26
C PHE A 58 -8.88 -9.01 2.44
N THR A 59 -8.02 -9.59 1.60
CA THR A 59 -8.33 -10.75 0.73
C THR A 59 -8.81 -11.94 1.55
N GLY A 60 -8.19 -12.21 2.70
CA GLY A 60 -8.52 -13.35 3.56
C GLY A 60 -9.98 -13.40 4.03
N ARG A 61 -10.69 -12.26 4.07
CA ARG A 61 -12.11 -12.21 4.45
C ARG A 61 -13.04 -12.86 3.43
N HIS A 62 -12.59 -12.97 2.19
CA HIS A 62 -13.35 -13.55 1.09
C HIS A 62 -13.13 -15.05 0.94
N ARG A 63 -12.20 -15.64 1.71
CA ARG A 63 -11.96 -17.08 1.72
C ARG A 63 -13.21 -17.81 2.20
N GLN A 64 -13.78 -18.66 1.35
CA GLN A 64 -14.89 -19.53 1.72
C GLN A 64 -14.39 -20.77 2.49
N PRO A 65 -15.24 -21.45 3.29
CA PRO A 65 -14.81 -22.59 4.11
C PRO A 65 -14.07 -23.72 3.36
N ASP A 66 -14.45 -23.98 2.11
CA ASP A 66 -13.87 -25.04 1.27
C ASP A 66 -12.69 -24.57 0.41
N GLU A 67 -12.28 -23.29 0.53
CA GLU A 67 -11.19 -22.70 -0.25
C GLU A 67 -9.91 -22.68 0.58
N LYS A 68 -8.76 -22.77 -0.09
CA LYS A 68 -7.46 -22.48 0.51
C LYS A 68 -7.09 -21.03 0.21
N TYR A 69 -6.42 -20.38 1.15
CA TYR A 69 -5.73 -19.14 0.89
C TYR A 69 -4.24 -19.35 1.11
N THR A 70 -3.45 -19.14 0.06
CA THR A 70 -1.99 -19.26 0.09
C THR A 70 -1.35 -17.89 -0.11
N VAL A 71 -0.35 -17.59 0.71
CA VAL A 71 0.49 -16.39 0.58
C VAL A 71 1.93 -16.81 0.36
N CYS A 72 2.66 -16.10 -0.49
CA CYS A 72 4.07 -16.34 -0.75
C CYS A 72 4.88 -15.05 -0.62
N ASP A 73 5.94 -15.07 0.18
CA ASP A 73 6.85 -13.92 0.35
C ASP A 73 8.22 -14.41 0.84
N LEU A 74 9.26 -13.62 0.58
CA LEU A 74 10.60 -13.88 1.11
C LEU A 74 10.67 -13.62 2.61
N PHE A 75 9.92 -12.62 3.11
CA PHE A 75 10.05 -12.07 4.46
C PHE A 75 11.51 -11.71 4.80
N GLU A 76 12.05 -12.25 5.91
CA GLU A 76 13.47 -12.13 6.28
C GLU A 76 14.41 -13.07 5.48
N GLY A 77 13.90 -13.76 4.47
CA GLY A 77 14.65 -14.67 3.60
C GLY A 77 15.52 -13.96 2.56
N ASP A 78 16.52 -14.68 2.06
CA ASP A 78 17.42 -14.15 1.04
C ASP A 78 16.70 -13.97 -0.31
N ALA A 79 16.72 -12.73 -0.82
CA ALA A 79 16.32 -12.46 -2.18
C ALA A 79 17.27 -13.16 -3.17
N PRO A 80 16.74 -13.75 -4.26
CA PRO A 80 17.53 -14.56 -5.18
C PRO A 80 18.53 -13.75 -6.01
N ASP A 81 18.36 -12.43 -6.11
CA ASP A 81 19.22 -11.52 -6.88
C ASP A 81 19.52 -10.23 -6.11
N ASP A 82 20.59 -9.55 -6.55
CA ASP A 82 21.13 -8.36 -5.88
C ASP A 82 20.21 -7.15 -5.94
N ALA A 83 19.38 -7.03 -6.98
CA ALA A 83 18.47 -5.90 -7.14
C ALA A 83 17.26 -6.02 -6.21
N ASN A 84 16.63 -7.18 -6.13
CA ASN A 84 15.61 -7.49 -5.12
C ASN A 84 16.19 -7.38 -3.71
N ARG A 85 17.42 -7.85 -3.47
CA ARG A 85 18.09 -7.69 -2.17
C ARG A 85 18.27 -6.22 -1.78
N ALA A 86 18.70 -5.38 -2.73
CA ALA A 86 18.89 -3.96 -2.50
C ALA A 86 17.57 -3.23 -2.22
N GLU A 87 16.48 -3.66 -2.85
CA GLU A 87 15.13 -3.16 -2.56
C GLU A 87 14.64 -3.62 -1.19
N SER A 88 14.72 -4.92 -0.87
CA SER A 88 14.33 -5.45 0.44
C SER A 88 15.07 -4.80 1.59
N THR A 89 16.37 -4.55 1.42
CA THR A 89 17.19 -3.85 2.43
C THR A 89 16.71 -2.41 2.66
N LYS A 90 16.19 -1.73 1.62
CA LYS A 90 15.75 -0.33 1.69
C LYS A 90 14.30 -0.18 2.16
N SER A 91 13.40 -1.00 1.64
CA SER A 91 11.96 -0.85 1.80
C SER A 91 11.38 -1.80 2.83
N TYR A 92 12.04 -2.92 3.12
CA TYR A 92 11.50 -4.04 3.90
C TYR A 92 12.40 -4.46 5.10
N SER A 93 13.31 -3.61 5.57
CA SER A 93 14.28 -3.97 6.63
C SER A 93 13.66 -4.38 7.98
N ALA A 94 12.40 -4.01 8.23
CA ALA A 94 11.64 -4.40 9.42
C ALA A 94 10.62 -5.54 9.16
N LEU A 95 10.58 -6.07 7.94
CA LEU A 95 9.69 -7.16 7.56
C LEU A 95 10.22 -8.48 8.13
N THR A 96 9.36 -9.19 8.86
CA THR A 96 9.55 -10.60 9.17
C THR A 96 8.24 -11.34 8.98
N ARG A 97 8.32 -12.66 8.78
CA ARG A 97 7.15 -13.53 8.71
C ARG A 97 6.28 -13.38 9.95
N ARG A 98 6.92 -13.29 11.12
CA ARG A 98 6.23 -13.09 12.41
C ARG A 98 5.40 -11.81 12.42
N VAL A 99 5.90 -10.70 11.89
CA VAL A 99 5.15 -9.43 11.82
C VAL A 99 3.90 -9.57 10.96
N PHE A 100 4.04 -10.23 9.80
CA PHE A 100 2.89 -10.55 8.95
C PHE A 100 1.86 -11.41 9.70
N GLU A 101 2.30 -12.50 10.34
CA GLU A 101 1.41 -13.43 11.05
C GLU A 101 0.69 -12.74 12.23
N GLU A 102 1.39 -11.91 13.02
CA GLU A 102 0.80 -11.14 14.12
C GLU A 102 -0.25 -10.13 13.61
N ASN A 103 0.06 -9.41 12.52
CA ASN A 103 -0.90 -8.50 11.90
C ASN A 103 -2.11 -9.26 11.36
N TYR A 104 -1.90 -10.40 10.69
CA TYR A 104 -2.98 -11.19 10.10
C TYR A 104 -3.93 -11.74 11.18
N LEU A 105 -3.37 -12.33 12.23
CA LEU A 105 -4.14 -12.90 13.35
C LEU A 105 -4.86 -11.85 14.21
N SER A 106 -4.48 -10.57 14.08
CA SER A 106 -5.22 -9.46 14.69
C SER A 106 -6.62 -9.31 14.07
N PHE A 107 -6.84 -9.78 12.84
CA PHE A 107 -8.12 -9.68 12.12
C PHE A 107 -8.79 -11.03 11.83
N HIS A 108 -8.01 -12.12 11.77
CA HIS A 108 -8.48 -13.47 11.43
C HIS A 108 -8.17 -14.47 12.54
N ASP A 109 -8.89 -15.59 12.57
CA ASP A 109 -8.70 -16.63 13.58
C ASP A 109 -7.59 -17.63 13.24
N GLU A 110 -7.32 -17.82 11.96
CA GLU A 110 -6.33 -18.77 11.45
C GLU A 110 -5.46 -18.11 10.38
N LEU A 111 -4.20 -18.52 10.29
CA LEU A 111 -3.29 -18.06 9.25
C LEU A 111 -3.67 -18.66 7.88
N PRO A 112 -3.41 -17.94 6.78
CA PRO A 112 -3.37 -18.57 5.47
C PRO A 112 -2.18 -19.55 5.43
N ARG A 113 -2.13 -20.38 4.39
CA ARG A 113 -0.93 -21.18 4.13
C ARG A 113 0.21 -20.26 3.70
N VAL A 114 1.27 -20.20 4.50
CA VAL A 114 2.43 -19.34 4.24
C VAL A 114 3.55 -20.12 3.54
N LEU A 115 3.89 -19.72 2.33
CA LEU A 115 5.07 -20.16 1.58
C LEU A 115 6.17 -19.12 1.73
N GLN A 116 7.09 -19.35 2.67
CA GLN A 116 8.25 -18.47 2.85
C GLN A 116 9.35 -18.85 1.87
N GLY A 117 9.60 -18.01 0.87
CA GLY A 117 10.59 -18.24 -0.18
C GLY A 117 10.28 -17.48 -1.47
N PRO A 118 11.08 -17.70 -2.53
CA PRO A 118 10.85 -17.06 -3.82
C PRO A 118 9.53 -17.55 -4.45
N SER A 119 8.93 -16.70 -5.27
CA SER A 119 7.67 -17.01 -5.97
C SER A 119 7.77 -18.22 -6.91
N SER A 120 8.98 -18.61 -7.32
CA SER A 120 9.24 -19.84 -8.09
C SER A 120 8.85 -21.14 -7.38
N LEU A 121 8.58 -21.11 -6.07
CA LEU A 121 8.01 -22.24 -5.33
C LEU A 121 6.50 -22.44 -5.61
N VAL A 122 5.78 -21.37 -5.96
CA VAL A 122 4.32 -21.38 -6.07
C VAL A 122 3.80 -22.45 -7.03
N PRO A 123 4.35 -22.65 -8.25
CA PRO A 123 3.84 -23.65 -9.18
C PRO A 123 3.90 -25.10 -8.69
N SER A 124 4.84 -25.44 -7.80
CA SER A 124 4.93 -26.78 -7.20
C SER A 124 4.06 -26.94 -5.95
N GLU A 125 3.66 -25.84 -5.33
CA GLU A 125 2.97 -25.84 -4.04
C GLU A 125 1.47 -25.57 -4.19
N VAL A 126 1.03 -24.90 -5.25
CA VAL A 126 -0.38 -24.59 -5.52
C VAL A 126 -0.89 -25.43 -6.67
N GLU A 127 -2.08 -26.00 -6.51
CA GLU A 127 -2.65 -26.91 -7.50
C GLU A 127 -3.01 -26.14 -8.79
N PRO A 128 -2.63 -26.66 -9.98
CA PRO A 128 -3.04 -26.08 -11.25
C PRO A 128 -4.57 -25.98 -11.35
N ARG A 129 -5.07 -24.91 -11.95
CA ARG A 129 -6.51 -24.66 -12.10
C ARG A 129 -7.29 -24.73 -10.78
N SER A 130 -6.72 -24.31 -9.65
CA SER A 130 -7.43 -24.26 -8.36
C SER A 130 -7.84 -22.84 -7.96
N CYS A 131 -7.13 -21.81 -8.40
CA CYS A 131 -7.34 -20.44 -7.92
C CYS A 131 -8.46 -19.73 -8.67
N ARG A 132 -9.30 -18.97 -7.95
CA ARG A 132 -10.22 -18.00 -8.56
C ARG A 132 -9.67 -16.57 -8.57
N PHE A 133 -8.71 -16.27 -7.70
CA PHE A 133 -8.12 -14.94 -7.58
C PHE A 133 -6.63 -15.04 -7.25
N VAL A 134 -5.79 -14.37 -8.05
CA VAL A 134 -4.33 -14.32 -7.87
C VAL A 134 -3.87 -12.86 -7.87
N HIS A 135 -3.19 -12.44 -6.81
CA HIS A 135 -2.55 -11.12 -6.69
C HIS A 135 -1.02 -11.26 -6.76
N ILE A 136 -0.36 -10.52 -7.65
CA ILE A 136 1.09 -10.52 -7.85
C ILE A 136 1.63 -9.12 -7.53
N ASP A 137 2.43 -9.04 -6.47
CA ASP A 137 2.97 -7.83 -5.84
C ASP A 137 4.32 -8.09 -5.14
N ALA A 138 5.16 -8.96 -5.74
CA ALA A 138 6.43 -9.38 -5.13
C ALA A 138 7.64 -8.62 -5.68
N SER A 139 8.12 -8.98 -6.87
CA SER A 139 9.33 -8.41 -7.47
C SER A 139 9.00 -7.33 -8.49
N HIS A 140 9.92 -6.39 -8.68
CA HIS A 140 9.85 -5.37 -9.72
C HIS A 140 10.68 -5.67 -10.97
N LEU A 141 11.34 -6.84 -11.01
CA LEU A 141 12.17 -7.27 -12.13
C LEU A 141 11.35 -8.07 -13.14
N TYR A 142 11.64 -7.84 -14.42
CA TYR A 142 10.89 -8.43 -15.53
C TYR A 142 10.84 -9.96 -15.45
N GLU A 143 11.97 -10.61 -15.15
CA GLU A 143 12.11 -12.07 -15.19
C GLU A 143 11.20 -12.76 -14.17
N HIS A 144 11.12 -12.21 -12.95
CA HIS A 144 10.28 -12.74 -11.89
C HIS A 144 8.81 -12.50 -12.19
N VAL A 145 8.45 -11.27 -12.56
CA VAL A 145 7.05 -10.93 -12.89
C VAL A 145 6.55 -11.73 -14.09
N HIS A 146 7.37 -11.91 -15.12
CA HIS A 146 7.03 -12.73 -16.29
C HIS A 146 6.74 -14.18 -15.90
N GLY A 147 7.56 -14.75 -15.01
CA GLY A 147 7.37 -16.08 -14.44
C GLY A 147 6.10 -16.18 -13.59
N ASP A 148 5.87 -15.22 -12.70
CA ASP A 148 4.70 -15.16 -11.82
C ASP A 148 3.39 -15.04 -12.61
N ILE A 149 3.37 -14.22 -13.67
CA ILE A 149 2.23 -14.14 -14.59
C ILE A 149 1.96 -15.49 -15.27
N GLY A 150 3.03 -16.24 -15.61
CA GLY A 150 2.90 -17.59 -16.16
C GLY A 150 2.30 -18.58 -15.16
N ALA A 151 2.79 -18.56 -13.92
CA ALA A 151 2.22 -19.35 -12.85
C ALA A 151 0.74 -19.01 -12.65
N ALA A 152 0.38 -17.72 -12.60
CA ALA A 152 -1.00 -17.28 -12.45
C ALA A 152 -1.92 -17.81 -13.58
N HIS A 153 -1.46 -17.80 -14.83
CA HIS A 153 -2.21 -18.36 -15.96
C HIS A 153 -2.56 -19.85 -15.76
N ASP A 154 -1.60 -20.63 -15.26
CA ASP A 154 -1.74 -22.08 -15.10
C ASP A 154 -2.55 -22.45 -13.84
N LEU A 155 -2.46 -21.62 -12.79
CA LEU A 155 -3.16 -21.81 -11.52
C LEU A 155 -4.61 -21.33 -11.56
N LEU A 156 -4.95 -20.33 -12.39
CA LEU A 156 -6.31 -19.80 -12.45
C LEU A 156 -7.30 -20.75 -13.13
N LEU A 157 -8.46 -20.87 -12.52
CA LEU A 157 -9.69 -21.42 -13.08
C LEU A 157 -10.20 -20.55 -14.24
N PRO A 158 -11.04 -21.11 -15.15
CA PRO A 158 -11.78 -20.30 -16.11
C PRO A 158 -12.60 -19.19 -15.41
N GLY A 159 -12.47 -17.95 -15.89
CA GLY A 159 -13.10 -16.78 -15.25
C GLY A 159 -12.41 -16.28 -13.99
N GLY A 160 -11.26 -16.88 -13.62
CA GLY A 160 -10.40 -16.39 -12.57
C GLY A 160 -9.79 -15.02 -12.89
N ILE A 161 -9.46 -14.26 -11.85
CA ILE A 161 -8.94 -12.90 -11.94
C ILE A 161 -7.47 -12.89 -11.52
N VAL A 162 -6.63 -12.25 -12.32
CA VAL A 162 -5.27 -11.88 -11.93
C VAL A 162 -5.20 -10.38 -11.68
N VAL A 163 -4.47 -10.00 -10.63
CA VAL A 163 -4.16 -8.60 -10.30
C VAL A 163 -2.66 -8.43 -10.28
N LEU A 164 -2.16 -7.49 -11.08
CA LEU A 164 -0.73 -7.20 -11.25
C LEU A 164 -0.46 -5.82 -10.67
N ASP A 165 0.31 -5.75 -9.57
CA ASP A 165 0.65 -4.48 -8.95
C ASP A 165 1.73 -3.71 -9.71
N ASP A 166 1.85 -2.42 -9.41
CA ASP A 166 2.92 -1.52 -9.85
C ASP A 166 3.26 -1.47 -11.36
N PHE A 167 2.38 -1.95 -12.25
CA PHE A 167 2.61 -1.92 -13.71
C PHE A 167 2.72 -0.49 -14.29
N ARG A 168 2.46 0.56 -13.51
CA ARG A 168 2.60 1.98 -13.90
C ARG A 168 3.56 2.77 -13.01
N SER A 169 4.22 2.13 -12.06
CA SER A 169 5.15 2.80 -11.17
C SER A 169 6.46 3.11 -11.92
N GLU A 170 6.96 4.35 -11.80
CA GLU A 170 8.10 4.82 -12.60
C GLU A 170 9.40 4.03 -12.35
N HIS A 171 9.52 3.44 -11.16
CA HIS A 171 10.69 2.72 -10.70
C HIS A 171 10.62 1.21 -10.98
N THR A 172 9.51 0.72 -11.54
CA THR A 172 9.22 -0.70 -11.77
C THR A 172 9.01 -1.05 -13.26
N PRO A 173 9.87 -0.58 -14.19
CA PRO A 173 9.63 -0.76 -15.63
C PRO A 173 9.55 -2.24 -16.05
N GLY A 174 10.19 -3.15 -15.33
CA GLY A 174 10.10 -4.59 -15.58
C GLY A 174 8.67 -5.12 -15.43
N VAL A 175 7.93 -4.61 -14.45
CA VAL A 175 6.53 -4.97 -14.21
C VAL A 175 5.64 -4.51 -15.35
N SER A 176 5.82 -3.27 -15.80
CA SER A 176 5.10 -2.72 -16.97
C SER A 176 5.34 -3.58 -18.22
N ILE A 177 6.59 -3.93 -18.50
CA ILE A 177 6.96 -4.70 -19.69
C ILE A 177 6.34 -6.10 -19.61
N ALA A 178 6.50 -6.83 -18.50
CA ALA A 178 5.94 -8.18 -18.34
C ALA A 178 4.40 -8.18 -18.43
N THR A 179 3.75 -7.19 -17.82
CA THR A 179 2.29 -7.04 -17.85
C THR A 179 1.76 -6.85 -19.27
N TRP A 180 2.32 -5.91 -20.03
CA TRP A 180 1.87 -5.64 -21.40
C TRP A 180 2.30 -6.73 -22.39
N GLU A 181 3.45 -7.36 -22.18
CA GLU A 181 3.87 -8.55 -22.92
C GLU A 181 2.86 -9.69 -22.74
N ALA A 182 2.40 -9.93 -21.50
CA ALA A 182 1.37 -10.93 -21.24
C ALA A 182 0.04 -10.62 -21.94
N VAL A 183 -0.35 -9.34 -22.00
CA VAL A 183 -1.56 -8.91 -22.72
C VAL A 183 -1.44 -9.16 -24.22
N LEU A 184 -0.33 -8.70 -24.82
CA LEU A 184 -0.17 -8.70 -26.27
C LEU A 184 0.22 -10.07 -26.83
N ASN A 185 0.96 -10.87 -26.06
CA ASN A 185 1.59 -12.09 -26.57
C ASN A 185 1.12 -13.37 -25.88
N ARG A 186 0.52 -13.29 -24.68
CA ARG A 186 0.18 -14.45 -23.84
C ARG A 186 -1.31 -14.52 -23.46
N GLY A 187 -2.14 -13.74 -24.15
CA GLY A 187 -3.61 -13.85 -24.09
C GLY A 187 -4.26 -13.27 -22.82
N LEU A 188 -3.51 -12.57 -21.96
CA LEU A 188 -4.11 -11.87 -20.83
C LEU A 188 -5.02 -10.76 -21.34
N ARG A 189 -6.29 -10.73 -20.91
CA ARG A 189 -7.26 -9.71 -21.32
C ARG A 189 -7.51 -8.75 -20.16
N PRO A 190 -7.18 -7.46 -20.31
CA PRO A 190 -7.45 -6.47 -19.28
C PRO A 190 -8.95 -6.31 -19.03
N ILE A 191 -9.35 -6.27 -17.75
CA ILE A 191 -10.70 -5.90 -17.31
C ILE A 191 -10.71 -4.41 -17.00
N CYS A 192 -9.86 -3.99 -16.06
CA CYS A 192 -9.70 -2.58 -15.70
C CYS A 192 -8.31 -2.27 -15.14
N LEU A 193 -7.98 -0.98 -15.11
CA LEU A 193 -6.77 -0.44 -14.49
C LEU A 193 -7.16 0.50 -13.36
N SER A 194 -6.51 0.34 -12.21
CA SER A 194 -6.45 1.40 -11.19
C SER A 194 -5.27 2.34 -11.48
N THR A 195 -4.81 3.08 -10.47
CA THR A 195 -3.61 3.92 -10.64
C THR A 195 -2.35 3.07 -10.77
N GLN A 196 -2.24 2.00 -9.96
CA GLN A 196 -1.05 1.16 -9.88
C GLN A 196 -1.29 -0.29 -10.30
N LYS A 197 -2.53 -0.79 -10.29
CA LYS A 197 -2.85 -2.21 -10.56
C LYS A 197 -3.55 -2.43 -11.91
N LEU A 198 -3.18 -3.51 -12.60
CA LEU A 198 -3.94 -4.06 -13.72
C LEU A 198 -4.74 -5.27 -13.23
N TYR A 199 -6.04 -5.29 -13.52
CA TYR A 199 -6.92 -6.43 -13.27
C TYR A 199 -7.24 -7.08 -14.60
N GLY A 200 -7.08 -8.40 -14.70
CA GLY A 200 -7.26 -9.12 -15.95
C GLY A 200 -7.77 -10.54 -15.76
N THR A 201 -8.10 -11.17 -16.89
CA THR A 201 -8.48 -12.58 -16.96
C THR A 201 -8.02 -13.16 -18.29
N TRP A 202 -7.86 -14.47 -18.38
CA TRP A 202 -7.64 -15.16 -19.66
C TRP A 202 -8.94 -15.61 -20.34
N GLY A 203 -10.09 -15.45 -19.66
CA GLY A 203 -11.42 -15.73 -20.20
C GLY A 203 -11.99 -14.58 -21.03
N ASP A 204 -13.32 -14.54 -21.16
CA ASP A 204 -14.01 -13.38 -21.74
C ASP A 204 -14.15 -12.27 -20.69
N PRO A 205 -13.54 -11.08 -20.88
CA PRO A 205 -13.65 -9.98 -19.94
C PRO A 205 -14.98 -9.21 -20.07
N GLU A 206 -15.74 -9.37 -21.17
CA GLU A 206 -16.87 -8.49 -21.47
C GLU A 206 -17.96 -8.50 -20.37
N PRO A 207 -18.41 -9.65 -19.84
CA PRO A 207 -19.44 -9.67 -18.79
C PRO A 207 -19.01 -8.93 -17.52
N VAL A 208 -17.77 -9.16 -17.07
CA VAL A 208 -17.25 -8.50 -15.87
C VAL A 208 -16.97 -7.01 -16.12
N GLN A 209 -16.57 -6.63 -17.33
CA GLN A 209 -16.43 -5.23 -17.71
C GLN A 209 -17.75 -4.47 -17.69
N GLU A 210 -18.83 -5.04 -18.22
CA GLU A 210 -20.15 -4.39 -18.23
C GLU A 210 -20.72 -4.23 -16.82
N GLU A 211 -20.60 -5.25 -15.97
CA GLU A 211 -21.00 -5.15 -14.57
C GLU A 211 -20.18 -4.11 -13.80
N LEU A 212 -18.86 -4.04 -14.03
CA LEU A 212 -18.00 -3.04 -13.42
C LEU A 212 -18.40 -1.62 -13.84
N LEU A 213 -18.68 -1.41 -15.12
CA LEU A 213 -19.13 -0.12 -15.63
C LEU A 213 -20.47 0.30 -15.06
N ALA A 214 -21.41 -0.64 -14.92
CA ALA A 214 -22.69 -0.37 -14.26
C ALA A 214 -22.47 0.13 -12.83
N MET A 215 -21.69 -0.60 -12.03
CA MET A 215 -21.38 -0.22 -10.64
C MET A 215 -20.68 1.14 -10.55
N VAL A 216 -19.64 1.38 -11.36
CA VAL A 216 -18.84 2.61 -11.27
C VAL A 216 -19.61 3.84 -11.76
N ARG A 217 -20.53 3.70 -12.73
CA ARG A 217 -21.35 4.83 -13.23
C ARG A 217 -22.28 5.40 -12.16
N GLU A 218 -22.65 4.62 -11.16
CA GLU A 218 -23.47 5.05 -10.02
C GLU A 218 -22.65 5.81 -8.96
N ARG A 219 -21.32 5.84 -9.10
CA ARG A 219 -20.41 6.47 -8.13
C ARG A 219 -19.96 7.85 -8.55
N SER A 220 -20.10 8.83 -7.66
CA SER A 220 -19.59 10.20 -7.86
C SER A 220 -18.13 10.40 -7.43
N ASP A 221 -17.58 9.46 -6.66
CA ASP A 221 -16.25 9.51 -6.04
C ASP A 221 -15.17 8.76 -6.84
N CYS A 222 -15.49 8.24 -8.02
CA CYS A 222 -14.54 7.58 -8.92
C CYS A 222 -14.55 8.25 -10.30
N HIS A 223 -13.36 8.51 -10.84
CA HIS A 223 -13.20 8.90 -12.23
C HIS A 223 -13.13 7.67 -13.11
N LEU A 224 -13.99 7.64 -14.13
CA LEU A 224 -14.10 6.59 -15.11
C LEU A 224 -13.68 7.12 -16.49
N SER A 225 -12.83 6.38 -17.18
CA SER A 225 -12.56 6.55 -18.61
C SER A 225 -12.46 5.20 -19.28
N VAL A 226 -12.93 5.08 -20.52
CA VAL A 226 -12.79 3.87 -21.33
C VAL A 226 -11.97 4.24 -22.56
N GLN A 227 -10.98 3.42 -22.90
CA GLN A 227 -10.10 3.62 -24.05
C GLN A 227 -9.94 2.31 -24.82
N GLU A 228 -9.82 2.40 -26.13
CA GLU A 228 -9.40 1.27 -26.96
C GLU A 228 -7.89 1.36 -27.19
N ALA A 229 -7.15 0.29 -26.91
CA ALA A 229 -5.74 0.20 -27.23
C ALA A 229 -5.35 -1.23 -27.57
N ALA A 230 -4.60 -1.40 -28.66
CA ALA A 230 -4.12 -2.71 -29.14
C ALA A 230 -5.21 -3.79 -29.23
N GLY A 231 -6.44 -3.42 -29.61
CA GLY A 231 -7.57 -4.35 -29.73
C GLY A 231 -8.25 -4.70 -28.40
N HIS A 232 -7.90 -4.03 -27.30
CA HIS A 232 -8.52 -4.20 -26.01
C HIS A 232 -9.26 -2.95 -25.56
N ARG A 233 -10.46 -3.18 -25.02
CA ARG A 233 -11.18 -2.19 -24.22
C ARG A 233 -10.56 -2.09 -22.84
N ILE A 234 -10.06 -0.91 -22.51
CA ILE A 234 -9.37 -0.62 -21.24
C ILE A 234 -10.24 0.32 -20.42
N ILE A 235 -10.87 -0.23 -19.37
CA ILE A 235 -11.55 0.56 -18.35
C ILE A 235 -10.50 1.11 -17.38
N ARG A 236 -10.46 2.43 -17.22
CA ARG A 236 -9.54 3.10 -16.30
C ARG A 236 -10.30 3.79 -15.19
N LEU A 237 -9.91 3.48 -13.96
CA LEU A 237 -10.50 3.98 -12.74
C LEU A 237 -9.47 4.78 -11.95
N LYS A 238 -9.90 5.89 -11.36
CA LYS A 238 -9.07 6.71 -10.47
C LYS A 238 -9.92 7.25 -9.33
N SER A 239 -9.41 7.14 -8.10
CA SER A 239 -10.07 7.74 -6.94
C SER A 239 -10.25 9.25 -7.10
N LYS A 240 -11.43 9.75 -6.77
CA LYS A 240 -11.80 11.17 -6.72
C LYS A 240 -12.38 11.48 -5.34
N GLY A 241 -11.51 11.55 -4.33
CA GLY A 241 -11.92 11.81 -2.95
C GLY A 241 -12.67 10.63 -2.31
N MET A 242 -12.40 9.40 -2.79
CA MET A 242 -12.96 8.19 -2.18
C MET A 242 -12.54 8.10 -0.72
N ARG A 243 -13.44 7.59 0.11
CA ARG A 243 -13.13 7.16 1.47
C ARG A 243 -12.87 5.66 1.45
N ALA A 244 -12.03 5.19 2.36
CA ALA A 244 -11.88 3.75 2.59
C ALA A 244 -13.26 3.16 2.92
N ALA A 245 -13.54 1.98 2.40
CA ALA A 245 -14.72 1.23 2.82
C ALA A 245 -14.60 0.91 4.32
N GLU A 246 -15.73 0.75 5.00
CA GLU A 246 -15.70 0.26 6.37
C GLU A 246 -15.11 -1.15 6.37
N PHE A 247 -13.98 -1.30 7.07
CA PHE A 247 -13.34 -2.58 7.29
C PHE A 247 -13.48 -2.94 8.77
N PRO A 248 -13.84 -4.18 9.13
CA PRO A 248 -14.04 -4.53 10.53
C PRO A 248 -12.79 -4.26 11.36
N PRO A 249 -12.98 -3.76 12.60
CA PRO A 249 -11.88 -3.52 13.51
C PRO A 249 -11.13 -4.83 13.80
N SER A 250 -9.87 -4.69 14.20
CA SER A 250 -9.13 -5.83 14.73
C SER A 250 -9.65 -6.25 16.11
N LYS A 251 -9.23 -7.43 16.57
CA LYS A 251 -9.47 -7.94 17.93
C LYS A 251 -8.93 -7.02 19.04
N HIS A 252 -8.12 -6.01 18.70
CA HIS A 252 -7.48 -5.09 19.63
C HIS A 252 -8.13 -3.70 19.68
N ALA A 253 -9.16 -3.44 18.87
CA ALA A 253 -9.79 -2.12 18.80
C ALA A 253 -10.45 -1.68 20.13
N GLU A 254 -10.95 -2.62 20.93
CA GLU A 254 -11.61 -2.33 22.21
C GLU A 254 -10.64 -2.29 23.39
N ALA A 255 -9.54 -3.04 23.35
CA ALA A 255 -8.54 -3.09 24.44
C ALA A 255 -7.88 -1.73 24.73
N ALA A 256 -7.96 -0.78 23.80
CA ALA A 256 -7.49 0.60 23.98
C ALA A 256 -8.53 1.56 24.60
N ARG A 257 -9.76 1.09 24.87
CA ARG A 257 -10.82 1.87 25.55
C ARG A 257 -10.83 1.70 27.06
N GLU A 258 -9.92 0.91 27.65
CA GLU A 258 -9.72 0.97 29.10
C GLU A 258 -9.32 2.40 29.49
N PRO A 259 -10.04 3.05 30.42
CA PRO A 259 -9.73 4.41 30.79
C PRO A 259 -8.31 4.42 31.36
N VAL A 260 -7.45 5.24 30.76
CA VAL A 260 -6.20 5.66 31.40
C VAL A 260 -6.60 6.11 32.80
N ALA A 261 -6.20 5.35 33.81
CA ALA A 261 -6.47 5.69 35.20
C ALA A 261 -6.12 7.17 35.38
N GLU A 262 -7.08 7.97 35.86
CA GLU A 262 -6.90 9.39 36.10
C GLU A 262 -5.54 9.60 36.78
N ALA A 263 -4.68 10.36 36.13
CA ALA A 263 -3.44 10.80 36.74
C ALA A 263 -3.80 11.40 38.12
N PRO A 264 -3.13 10.99 39.21
CA PRO A 264 -3.46 11.52 40.52
C PRO A 264 -3.38 13.04 40.48
N ALA A 265 -4.41 13.68 41.03
CA ALA A 265 -4.57 15.13 41.00
C ALA A 265 -3.26 15.82 41.42
N PRO A 266 -2.89 16.93 40.75
CA PRO A 266 -1.63 17.60 41.04
C PRO A 266 -1.60 18.04 42.50
N VAL A 267 -0.62 17.53 43.24
CA VAL A 267 -0.31 17.96 44.61
C VAL A 267 -0.04 19.46 44.57
N GLN A 268 -0.85 20.23 45.30
CA GLN A 268 -0.69 21.68 45.40
C GLN A 268 0.71 22.01 45.94
N ALA A 269 1.47 22.79 45.17
CA ALA A 269 2.73 23.34 45.63
C ALA A 269 2.48 24.34 46.79
N PRO A 270 3.33 24.37 47.83
CA PRO A 270 3.19 25.33 48.92
C PRO A 270 3.45 26.76 48.44
N ALA A 271 2.70 27.70 49.00
CA ALA A 271 2.73 29.12 48.65
C ALA A 271 4.13 29.75 48.83
N PRO A 272 4.53 30.70 47.96
CA PRO A 272 5.81 31.38 48.08
C PRO A 272 5.83 32.37 49.25
N ALA A 273 6.95 32.42 49.97
CA ALA A 273 7.22 33.38 51.03
C ALA A 273 7.28 34.83 50.50
N PRO A 274 6.96 35.85 51.33
CA PRO A 274 6.87 37.23 50.90
C PRO A 274 8.25 37.84 50.57
N ALA A 275 8.29 38.66 49.53
CA ALA A 275 9.48 39.34 49.05
C ALA A 275 9.96 40.46 50.01
N PRO A 276 11.28 40.69 50.12
CA PRO A 276 11.82 41.80 50.90
C PRO A 276 11.71 43.15 50.16
N ALA A 277 11.61 44.22 50.95
CA ALA A 277 11.40 45.61 50.55
C ALA A 277 12.58 46.22 49.73
N PRO A 278 12.33 47.29 48.94
CA PRO A 278 13.31 47.78 47.97
C PRO A 278 14.38 48.66 48.62
N ALA A 279 15.63 48.47 48.18
CA ALA A 279 16.76 49.34 48.51
C ALA A 279 16.87 50.54 47.52
N PRO A 280 17.40 51.69 47.96
CA PRO A 280 17.32 52.94 47.20
C PRO A 280 18.32 53.01 46.05
N ALA A 281 17.90 53.71 44.99
CA ALA A 281 18.63 53.92 43.75
C ALA A 281 19.93 54.70 43.93
N ARG A 282 21.00 54.26 43.25
CA ARG A 282 22.18 55.08 42.96
C ARG A 282 22.65 54.95 41.51
N SER A 283 22.63 56.11 40.86
CA SER A 283 23.36 56.62 39.69
C SER A 283 24.10 55.66 38.74
N ALA A 284 23.74 55.76 37.46
CA ALA A 284 24.46 55.23 36.30
C ALA A 284 25.81 55.91 36.05
N PRO A 285 26.74 55.21 35.35
CA PRO A 285 27.37 55.84 34.19
C PRO A 285 27.49 54.93 32.95
N ARG A 286 27.13 55.55 31.81
CA ARG A 286 27.68 55.50 30.44
C ARG A 286 28.22 54.19 29.83
N ARG A 287 27.45 53.75 28.83
CA ARG A 287 27.80 53.18 27.51
C ARG A 287 29.30 52.97 27.19
N SER A 288 29.64 51.73 26.85
CA SER A 288 30.64 51.42 25.83
C SER A 288 30.04 50.49 24.77
N SER A 289 30.39 50.78 23.52
CA SER A 289 29.86 50.17 22.31
C SER A 289 30.88 49.19 21.71
N SER A 290 30.47 47.95 21.46
CA SER A 290 31.18 47.05 20.52
C SER A 290 30.16 46.06 19.97
N ARG A 291 29.60 46.29 18.78
CA ARG A 291 30.08 45.74 17.50
C ARG A 291 30.39 44.24 17.56
N ALA A 292 29.39 43.40 17.28
CA ALA A 292 29.56 42.14 16.56
C ALA A 292 28.26 41.81 15.82
N ARG A 293 28.10 42.44 14.66
CA ARG A 293 27.13 42.07 13.62
C ARG A 293 27.91 41.29 12.57
N ARG A 294 27.34 40.17 12.10
CA ARG A 294 27.70 39.31 10.94
C ARG A 294 28.19 37.93 11.34
N ILE A 295 27.37 36.91 11.07
CA ILE A 295 27.60 35.94 10.00
C ILE A 295 26.23 35.65 9.36
N ALA A 296 26.19 35.78 8.03
CA ALA A 296 25.04 35.51 7.17
C ALA A 296 24.88 33.99 6.99
N VAL A 297 23.66 33.47 6.93
CA VAL A 297 22.98 33.07 5.67
C VAL A 297 23.93 32.32 4.73
N ASP A 298 23.71 31.01 4.58
CA ASP A 298 23.73 30.32 3.28
C ASP A 298 23.40 28.83 3.45
N LEU A 299 22.12 28.47 3.35
CA LEU A 299 21.65 27.18 2.85
C LEU A 299 20.21 27.36 2.31
N LEU A 300 20.08 28.05 1.17
CA LEU A 300 18.84 28.07 0.38
C LEU A 300 19.10 27.49 -1.03
N PRO A 301 18.30 26.48 -1.47
CA PRO A 301 18.50 25.76 -2.72
C PRO A 301 18.40 26.61 -4.01
N PRO A 302 19.08 26.20 -5.10
CA PRO A 302 19.35 27.00 -6.31
C PRO A 302 18.17 27.22 -7.28
N VAL A 303 16.92 27.22 -6.81
CA VAL A 303 15.73 27.51 -7.64
C VAL A 303 15.15 28.90 -7.34
N VAL A 304 15.44 29.49 -6.17
CA VAL A 304 14.92 30.81 -5.77
C VAL A 304 15.71 31.97 -6.40
N THR A 305 16.92 31.72 -6.90
CA THR A 305 17.80 32.77 -7.47
C THR A 305 17.44 33.16 -8.92
N ARG A 306 16.62 32.38 -9.64
CA ARG A 306 16.17 32.72 -11.01
C ARG A 306 14.90 33.57 -11.05
N ALA A 307 14.04 33.52 -10.04
CA ALA A 307 12.81 34.32 -10.01
C ALA A 307 13.08 35.79 -9.62
N ILE A 308 14.01 36.04 -8.70
CA ILE A 308 14.32 37.40 -8.20
C ILE A 308 15.11 38.22 -9.24
N ARG A 309 15.91 37.57 -10.09
CA ARG A 309 16.70 38.25 -11.12
C ARG A 309 15.85 38.66 -12.34
N LYS A 310 14.71 38.00 -12.60
CA LYS A 310 13.77 38.34 -13.68
C LYS A 310 12.81 39.48 -13.30
N ALA A 311 12.49 39.63 -12.01
CA ALA A 311 11.64 40.72 -11.51
C ALA A 311 12.34 42.09 -11.41
N ARG A 312 13.69 42.13 -11.36
CA ARG A 312 14.48 43.38 -11.32
C ARG A 312 14.88 43.93 -12.70
N ALA A 313 14.75 43.13 -13.77
CA ALA A 313 14.99 43.58 -15.14
C ALA A 313 13.75 44.18 -15.82
N ALA A 314 12.56 44.02 -15.23
CA ALA A 314 11.29 44.61 -15.71
C ALA A 314 10.95 45.96 -15.06
N ARG A 315 11.90 46.58 -14.33
CA ARG A 315 11.74 47.89 -13.66
C ARG A 315 12.93 48.83 -13.92
N ARG A 316 13.57 48.71 -15.08
CA ARG A 316 14.49 49.72 -15.61
C ARG A 316 14.09 50.03 -17.05
#